data_AF-A0A845UVX8-F1
#
_entry.id   AF-A0A845UVX8-F1
#
_cell.length_a   1.000
_cell.length_b   1.000
_cell.length_c   1.000
_cell.angle_alpha   90.00
_cell.angle_beta   90.00
_cell.angle_gamma   90.00
#
_symmetry.space_group_name_H-M   'P 1'
#
loop_
_entity.id
_entity.type
_entity.pdbx_description
1 polymer ?
#
loop_
_entity_poly.entity_id
_entity_poly.type
_entity_poly.pdbx_seq_one_letter_code
_entity_poly.pdbx_strand_id
1 'polypeptide(L)'
;MRLFFYAVLASLAAAPVHADIAMETARLAPGSLLVMQDDQGHVVSHLARGEVEGLYRFDLYDGATGDALYAGRYYTDTRGEVLLSVTAQGNVTRFEPYSCARTLGACEYDIVHADGRRETRQRETRETEDGLAWTEWDRKGPVAIGGTTLDDLGAPRESWRRDLRSGDRSRAIRISLALK
;
A
#
# COMPACT_ATOMS: atom_id res chain seq x y z
N MET A 1 -38.11 7.04 52.90
CA MET A 1 -37.99 6.03 51.83
C MET A 1 -38.57 6.60 50.54
N ARG A 2 -37.73 7.03 49.59
CA ARG A 2 -38.02 7.11 48.14
C ARG A 2 -36.72 7.46 47.41
N LEU A 3 -36.37 6.58 46.48
CA LEU A 3 -35.08 6.48 45.81
C LEU A 3 -34.88 7.59 44.78
N PHE A 4 -33.69 8.18 44.77
CA PHE A 4 -33.17 8.94 43.62
C PHE A 4 -32.52 7.96 42.64
N PHE A 5 -33.13 7.78 41.47
CA PHE A 5 -32.54 7.07 40.34
C PHE A 5 -31.59 8.04 39.60
N TYR A 6 -30.28 7.82 39.69
CA TYR A 6 -29.32 8.42 38.78
C TYR A 6 -29.19 7.52 37.54
N ALA A 7 -29.76 7.96 36.42
CA ALA A 7 -29.50 7.35 35.13
C ALA A 7 -28.14 7.87 34.61
N VAL A 8 -27.14 7.01 34.64
CA VAL A 8 -25.85 7.24 33.97
C VAL A 8 -26.05 6.92 32.49
N LEU A 9 -26.15 7.95 31.64
CA LEU A 9 -26.02 7.78 30.20
C LEU A 9 -24.57 7.39 29.89
N ALA A 10 -24.35 6.10 29.63
CA ALA A 10 -23.13 5.63 28.99
C ALA A 10 -23.19 6.02 27.51
N SER A 11 -22.57 7.15 27.15
CA SER A 11 -22.28 7.48 25.76
C SER A 11 -21.30 6.43 25.22
N LEU A 12 -21.78 5.48 24.40
CA LEU A 12 -20.93 4.73 23.50
C LEU A 12 -20.36 5.72 22.48
N ALA A 13 -19.22 6.32 22.78
CA ALA A 13 -18.37 6.88 21.74
C ALA A 13 -17.85 5.68 20.94
N ALA A 14 -18.47 5.40 19.79
CA ALA A 14 -17.85 4.54 18.80
C ALA A 14 -16.50 5.18 18.47
N ALA A 15 -15.40 4.49 18.77
CA ALA A 15 -14.10 4.90 18.26
C ALA A 15 -14.26 5.02 16.74
N PRO A 16 -13.78 6.11 16.12
CA PRO A 16 -13.74 6.16 14.66
C PRO A 16 -12.97 4.91 14.21
N VAL A 17 -13.64 4.08 13.43
CA VAL A 17 -13.02 2.92 12.79
C VAL A 17 -12.16 3.49 11.67
N HIS A 18 -10.98 4.00 12.04
CA HIS A 18 -9.95 4.36 11.07
C HIS A 18 -9.53 3.07 10.38
N ALA A 19 -9.48 3.10 9.03
CA ALA A 19 -8.94 1.97 8.28
C ALA A 19 -7.51 1.70 8.74
N ASP A 20 -7.17 0.46 9.08
CA ASP A 20 -5.80 0.12 9.42
C ASP A 20 -4.91 0.41 8.20
N ILE A 21 -3.93 1.30 8.38
CA ILE A 21 -2.96 1.62 7.35
C ILE A 21 -2.07 0.41 7.08
N ALA A 22 -1.85 -0.45 8.06
CA ALA A 22 -1.21 -1.74 7.80
C ALA A 22 -2.12 -2.61 6.94
N MET A 23 -1.52 -3.25 5.93
CA MET A 23 -2.20 -4.32 5.23
C MET A 23 -2.09 -5.60 6.06
N GLU A 24 -3.21 -6.24 6.35
CA GLU A 24 -3.27 -7.57 6.98
C GLU A 24 -2.78 -8.65 6.01
N THR A 25 -1.49 -8.61 5.65
CA THR A 25 -0.93 -9.33 4.51
C THR A 25 -1.11 -10.85 4.66
N ALA A 26 -1.06 -11.36 5.89
CA ALA A 26 -1.31 -12.76 6.20
C ALA A 26 -2.71 -13.26 5.80
N ARG A 27 -3.70 -12.36 5.69
CA ARG A 27 -5.06 -12.69 5.24
C ARG A 27 -5.17 -12.86 3.73
N LEU A 28 -4.16 -12.44 2.98
CA LEU A 28 -4.03 -12.70 1.54
C LEU A 28 -3.37 -14.06 1.34
N ALA A 29 -4.11 -15.13 1.64
CA ALA A 29 -3.64 -16.50 1.50
C ALA A 29 -3.19 -16.80 0.04
N PRO A 30 -2.26 -17.75 -0.18
CA PRO A 30 -1.77 -18.09 -1.52
C PRO A 30 -2.92 -18.34 -2.52
N GLY A 31 -2.88 -17.63 -3.64
CA GLY A 31 -3.93 -17.64 -4.66
C GLY A 31 -4.97 -16.53 -4.54
N SER A 32 -4.91 -15.68 -3.50
CA SER A 32 -5.70 -14.45 -3.44
C SER A 32 -5.25 -13.49 -4.54
N LEU A 33 -6.20 -12.79 -5.16
CA LEU A 33 -5.94 -11.95 -6.34
C LEU A 33 -6.57 -10.57 -6.16
N LEU A 34 -5.73 -9.54 -6.18
CA LEU A 34 -6.13 -8.14 -6.25
C LEU A 34 -5.98 -7.65 -7.69
N VAL A 35 -7.01 -7.04 -8.27
CA VAL A 35 -6.97 -6.50 -9.64
C VAL A 35 -7.19 -5.00 -9.61
N MET A 36 -6.26 -4.26 -10.20
CA MET A 36 -6.26 -2.80 -10.30
C MET A 36 -6.33 -2.38 -11.77
N GLN A 37 -6.99 -1.27 -12.05
CA GLN A 37 -7.05 -0.66 -13.38
C GLN A 37 -6.66 0.81 -13.31
N ASP A 38 -5.79 1.26 -14.21
CA ASP A 38 -5.41 2.67 -14.32
C ASP A 38 -6.43 3.52 -15.12
N ASP A 39 -6.22 4.83 -15.18
CA ASP A 39 -7.08 5.76 -15.92
C ASP A 39 -7.02 5.62 -17.45
N GLN A 40 -6.01 4.90 -17.97
CA GLN A 40 -5.87 4.54 -19.37
C GLN A 40 -6.51 3.19 -19.70
N GLY A 41 -7.05 2.50 -18.69
CA GLY A 41 -7.69 1.20 -18.83
C GLY A 41 -6.74 0.01 -18.74
N HIS A 42 -5.45 0.21 -18.47
CA HIS A 42 -4.51 -0.88 -18.26
C HIS A 42 -4.84 -1.60 -16.96
N VAL A 43 -4.81 -2.93 -16.99
CA VAL A 43 -5.16 -3.78 -15.85
C VAL A 43 -3.92 -4.50 -15.37
N VAL A 44 -3.67 -4.46 -14.06
CA VAL A 44 -2.62 -5.22 -13.40
C VAL A 44 -3.23 -6.03 -12.27
N SER A 45 -2.84 -7.30 -12.17
CA SER A 45 -3.23 -8.15 -11.06
C SER A 45 -2.05 -8.52 -10.17
N HIS A 46 -2.33 -8.62 -8.87
CA HIS A 46 -1.40 -8.92 -7.80
C HIS A 46 -1.82 -10.26 -7.18
N LEU A 47 -1.09 -11.32 -7.51
CA LEU A 47 -1.35 -12.68 -7.06
C LEU A 47 -0.52 -12.97 -5.82
N ALA A 48 -1.18 -13.24 -4.69
CA ALA A 48 -0.52 -13.66 -3.46
C ALA A 48 0.12 -15.05 -3.65
N ARG A 49 1.41 -15.18 -3.36
CA ARG A 49 2.16 -16.45 -3.43
C ARG A 49 2.44 -17.05 -2.05
N GLY A 50 2.15 -16.31 -0.98
CA GLY A 50 2.46 -16.69 0.39
C GLY A 50 3.80 -16.16 0.87
N GLU A 51 4.23 -16.68 2.02
CA GLU A 51 5.45 -16.28 2.69
C GLU A 51 6.67 -17.01 2.10
N VAL A 52 7.75 -16.25 1.90
CA VAL A 52 9.07 -16.71 1.46
C VAL A 52 10.10 -15.98 2.31
N GLU A 53 10.87 -16.73 3.11
CA GLU A 53 11.95 -16.18 3.95
C GLU A 53 11.49 -15.03 4.89
N GLY A 54 10.30 -15.15 5.48
CA GLY A 54 9.75 -14.12 6.38
C GLY A 54 9.03 -12.96 5.69
N LEU A 55 8.96 -12.95 4.36
CA LEU A 55 8.31 -11.90 3.56
C LEU A 55 7.16 -12.46 2.72
N TYR A 56 6.12 -11.68 2.53
CA TYR A 56 4.97 -12.05 1.71
C TYR A 56 5.21 -11.67 0.26
N ARG A 57 5.20 -12.66 -0.63
CA ARG A 57 5.42 -12.46 -2.06
C ARG A 57 4.11 -12.24 -2.81
N PHE A 58 4.12 -11.27 -3.71
CA PHE A 58 3.08 -11.03 -4.70
C PHE A 58 3.69 -11.04 -6.10
N ASP A 59 3.11 -11.84 -6.99
CA ASP A 59 3.44 -11.78 -8.41
C ASP A 59 2.51 -10.78 -9.12
N LEU A 60 3.08 -10.02 -10.05
CA LEU A 60 2.39 -9.02 -10.86
C LEU A 60 2.18 -9.55 -12.26
N TYR A 61 0.98 -9.34 -12.80
CA TYR A 61 0.63 -9.72 -14.16
C TYR A 61 -0.09 -8.57 -14.87
N ASP A 62 0.26 -8.33 -16.14
CA ASP A 62 -0.40 -7.39 -17.03
C ASP A 62 -1.70 -8.03 -17.55
N GLY A 63 -2.75 -7.92 -16.75
CA GLY A 63 -4.07 -8.48 -17.00
C GLY A 63 -4.83 -8.78 -15.71
N ALA A 64 -6.10 -9.17 -15.85
CA ALA A 64 -6.99 -9.43 -14.72
C ALA A 64 -6.79 -10.80 -14.04
N THR A 65 -5.86 -11.61 -14.52
CA THR A 65 -5.70 -13.02 -14.12
C THR A 65 -4.24 -13.35 -13.78
N GLY A 66 -4.05 -14.35 -12.91
CA GLY A 66 -2.73 -14.83 -12.49
C GLY A 66 -1.96 -15.67 -13.52
N ASP A 67 -2.48 -15.78 -14.74
CA ASP A 67 -1.87 -16.44 -15.90
C ASP A 67 -1.67 -15.49 -17.09
N ALA A 68 -1.94 -14.19 -16.91
CA ALA A 68 -1.63 -13.16 -17.90
C ALA A 68 -0.11 -12.95 -18.06
N LEU A 69 0.31 -11.94 -18.81
CA LEU A 69 1.73 -11.69 -19.03
C LEU A 69 2.40 -11.29 -17.70
N TYR A 70 3.42 -12.04 -17.29
CA TYR A 70 4.14 -11.76 -16.04
C TYR A 70 4.89 -10.42 -16.13
N ALA A 71 4.58 -9.51 -15.21
CA ALA A 71 5.13 -8.15 -15.14
C ALA A 71 6.24 -8.01 -14.09
N GLY A 72 6.29 -8.90 -13.11
CA GLY A 72 7.28 -8.87 -12.05
C GLY A 72 6.74 -9.43 -10.73
N ARG A 73 7.40 -9.08 -9.63
CA ARG A 73 6.97 -9.44 -8.28
C ARG A 73 7.44 -8.42 -7.27
N TYR A 74 6.80 -8.39 -6.12
CA TYR A 74 7.26 -7.63 -4.96
C TYR A 74 7.07 -8.42 -3.68
N TYR A 75 7.77 -7.97 -2.63
CA TYR A 75 7.74 -8.57 -1.32
C TYR A 75 7.40 -7.54 -0.27
N THR A 76 6.54 -7.92 0.65
CA THR A 76 6.17 -7.08 1.79
C THR A 76 6.47 -7.75 3.11
N ASP A 77 6.59 -6.94 4.16
CA ASP A 77 6.50 -7.45 5.52
C ASP A 77 5.04 -7.80 5.90
N THR A 78 4.81 -8.14 7.17
CA THR A 78 3.48 -8.43 7.71
C THR A 78 2.51 -7.24 7.64
N ARG A 79 3.02 -6.00 7.59
CA ARG A 79 2.23 -4.76 7.54
C ARG A 79 1.98 -4.27 6.11
N GLY A 80 2.49 -4.98 5.10
CA GLY A 80 2.36 -4.58 3.71
C GLY A 80 3.34 -3.49 3.27
N GLU A 81 4.36 -3.19 4.08
CA GLU A 81 5.47 -2.33 3.65
C GLU A 81 6.28 -3.07 2.59
N VAL A 82 6.64 -2.40 1.48
CA VAL A 82 7.39 -3.06 0.40
C VAL A 82 8.88 -2.95 0.69
N LEU A 83 9.59 -4.09 0.66
CA LEU A 83 11.04 -4.16 0.87
C LEU A 83 11.80 -4.37 -0.44
N LEU A 84 11.15 -5.03 -1.40
CA LEU A 84 11.79 -5.53 -2.61
C LEU A 84 10.79 -5.57 -3.76
N SER A 85 11.19 -5.07 -4.91
CA SER A 85 10.50 -5.29 -6.19
C SER A 85 11.46 -5.83 -7.23
N VAL A 86 10.95 -6.68 -8.11
CA VAL A 86 11.70 -7.33 -9.18
C VAL A 86 10.89 -7.25 -10.47
N THR A 87 11.43 -6.64 -11.52
CA THR A 87 10.77 -6.60 -12.83
C THR A 87 10.73 -7.97 -13.50
N ALA A 88 9.93 -8.13 -14.55
CA ALA A 88 9.93 -9.35 -15.38
C ALA A 88 11.32 -9.73 -15.91
N GLN A 89 12.20 -8.76 -16.17
CA GLN A 89 13.58 -8.96 -16.63
C GLN A 89 14.56 -9.25 -15.50
N GLY A 90 14.11 -9.28 -14.24
CA GLY A 90 14.95 -9.57 -13.08
C GLY A 90 15.67 -8.34 -12.50
N ASN A 91 15.34 -7.12 -12.93
CA ASN A 91 15.91 -5.92 -12.33
C ASN A 91 15.36 -5.75 -10.91
N VAL A 92 16.26 -5.62 -9.95
CA VAL A 92 15.92 -5.57 -8.53
C VAL A 92 15.93 -4.13 -8.03
N THR A 93 14.89 -3.73 -7.30
CA THR A 93 14.90 -2.49 -6.49
C THR A 93 14.61 -2.86 -5.05
N ARG A 94 15.45 -2.40 -4.12
CA ARG A 94 15.29 -2.59 -2.67
C ARG A 94 14.90 -1.27 -2.01
N PHE A 95 14.11 -1.37 -0.95
CA PHE A 95 13.74 -0.26 -0.08
C PHE A 95 14.27 -0.56 1.31
N GLU A 96 15.13 0.31 1.83
CA GLU A 96 15.83 0.09 3.10
C GLU A 96 15.45 1.20 4.10
N PRO A 97 14.80 0.88 5.24
CA PRO A 97 14.41 -0.46 5.69
C PRO A 97 13.20 -1.04 4.93
N TYR A 98 12.35 -0.17 4.37
CA TYR A 98 11.17 -0.48 3.55
C TYR A 98 10.64 0.82 2.93
N SER A 99 9.60 0.77 2.09
CA SER A 99 9.12 1.91 1.27
C SER A 99 8.34 3.02 2.02
N CYS A 100 8.22 2.92 3.35
CA CYS A 100 7.45 3.80 4.23
C CYS A 100 5.98 4.03 3.79
N ALA A 101 5.41 3.14 2.98
CA ALA A 101 4.10 3.30 2.38
C ALA A 101 2.95 3.15 3.39
N ARG A 102 3.19 2.43 4.49
CA ARG A 102 2.23 2.11 5.56
C ARG A 102 2.70 2.64 6.93
N THR A 103 3.63 3.60 6.95
CA THR A 103 4.20 4.17 8.18
C THR A 103 3.72 5.60 8.37
N LEU A 104 3.07 5.86 9.50
CA LEU A 104 2.56 7.18 9.88
C LEU A 104 3.64 8.15 10.35
N GLY A 105 3.40 9.43 10.09
CA GLY A 105 4.36 10.49 10.35
C GLY A 105 5.53 10.42 9.35
N ALA A 106 6.65 11.02 9.73
CA ALA A 106 7.86 11.06 8.92
C ALA A 106 8.64 9.73 9.01
N CYS A 107 9.05 9.22 7.85
CA CYS A 107 9.82 7.99 7.69
C CYS A 107 10.85 8.18 6.57
N GLU A 108 12.12 7.89 6.84
CA GLU A 108 13.21 7.96 5.87
C GLU A 108 13.58 6.56 5.38
N TYR A 109 13.85 6.43 4.09
CA TYR A 109 14.26 5.18 3.47
C TYR A 109 15.14 5.43 2.25
N ASP A 110 15.95 4.44 1.91
CA ASP A 110 16.74 4.43 0.69
C ASP A 110 16.11 3.54 -0.37
N ILE A 111 16.08 4.03 -1.61
CA ILE A 111 15.80 3.24 -2.80
C ILE A 111 17.13 2.80 -3.40
N VAL A 112 17.37 1.50 -3.47
CA VAL A 112 18.57 0.91 -4.09
C VAL A 112 18.17 0.27 -5.41
N HIS A 113 18.57 0.91 -6.51
CA HIS A 113 18.23 0.49 -7.86
C HIS A 113 19.12 -0.68 -8.34
N ALA A 114 18.72 -1.31 -9.44
CA ALA A 114 19.42 -2.46 -10.01
C ALA A 114 20.86 -2.17 -10.45
N ASP A 115 21.14 -0.92 -10.83
CA ASP A 115 22.47 -0.40 -11.20
C ASP A 115 23.34 -0.05 -9.98
N GLY A 116 22.85 -0.26 -8.75
CA GLY A 116 23.53 0.07 -7.51
C GLY A 116 23.38 1.54 -7.08
N ARG A 117 22.69 2.37 -7.87
CA ARG A 117 22.39 3.75 -7.50
C ARG A 117 21.47 3.79 -6.29
N ARG A 118 21.73 4.73 -5.38
CA ARG A 118 20.98 4.91 -4.14
C ARG A 118 20.33 6.29 -4.10
N GLU A 119 19.05 6.32 -3.76
CA GLU A 119 18.29 7.56 -3.53
C GLU A 119 17.69 7.56 -2.13
N THR A 120 18.08 8.52 -1.30
CA THR A 120 17.41 8.74 0.00
C THR A 120 16.12 9.52 -0.21
N ARG A 121 15.03 9.00 0.35
CA ARG A 121 13.70 9.61 0.35
C ARG A 121 13.20 9.73 1.78
N GLN A 122 12.43 10.78 2.02
CA GLN A 122 11.59 10.89 3.20
C GLN A 122 10.14 10.86 2.76
N ARG A 123 9.29 10.14 3.48
CA ARG A 123 7.85 10.13 3.28
C ARG A 123 7.17 10.52 4.57
N GLU A 124 6.15 11.37 4.47
CA GLU A 124 5.29 11.76 5.57
C GLU A 124 3.89 11.30 5.21
N THR A 125 3.38 10.35 5.99
CA THR A 125 2.06 9.78 5.77
C THR A 125 1.15 10.18 6.91
N ARG A 126 -0.08 10.54 6.56
CA ARG A 126 -1.16 10.82 7.51
C ARG A 126 -2.39 10.01 7.15
N GLU A 127 -3.18 9.67 8.17
CA GLU A 127 -4.51 9.10 7.99
C GLU A 127 -5.44 10.07 7.27
N THR A 128 -6.36 9.49 6.50
CA THR A 128 -7.59 10.12 6.02
C THR A 128 -8.78 9.38 6.63
N GLU A 129 -10.00 9.83 6.34
CA GLU A 129 -11.22 9.14 6.77
C GLU A 129 -11.30 7.70 6.24
N ASP A 130 -10.80 7.48 5.02
CA ASP A 130 -10.95 6.26 4.24
C ASP A 130 -9.61 5.59 3.86
N GLY A 131 -8.48 6.04 4.42
CA GLY A 131 -7.18 5.50 4.11
C GLY A 131 -6.03 6.42 4.50
N LEU A 132 -5.17 6.78 3.53
CA LEU A 132 -3.97 7.57 3.77
C LEU A 132 -3.70 8.60 2.69
N ALA A 133 -3.03 9.67 3.08
CA ALA A 133 -2.43 10.67 2.20
C ALA A 133 -0.96 10.84 2.57
N TRP A 134 -0.14 11.16 1.58
CA TRP A 134 1.30 11.27 1.78
C TRP A 134 1.94 12.29 0.86
N THR A 135 3.09 12.79 1.32
CA THR A 135 4.05 13.52 0.52
C THR A 135 5.40 12.81 0.61
N GLU A 136 6.17 12.85 -0.47
CA GLU A 136 7.50 12.25 -0.56
C GLU A 136 8.49 13.36 -0.92
N TRP A 137 9.66 13.34 -0.28
CA TRP A 137 10.73 14.32 -0.42
C TRP A 137 12.04 13.62 -0.77
N ASP A 138 12.93 14.39 -1.41
CA ASP A 138 14.36 14.16 -1.30
C ASP A 138 15.08 15.39 -0.76
N ARG A 139 16.41 15.34 -0.81
CA ARG A 139 17.31 16.41 -0.36
C ARG A 139 17.06 17.77 -1.03
N LYS A 140 16.37 17.83 -2.17
CA LYS A 140 16.05 19.08 -2.88
C LYS A 140 14.64 19.62 -2.58
N GLY A 141 13.80 18.84 -1.90
CA GLY A 141 12.42 19.22 -1.59
C GLY A 141 11.39 18.15 -1.98
N PRO A 142 10.10 18.50 -2.01
CA PRO A 142 9.03 17.55 -2.30
C PRO A 142 9.10 17.06 -3.75
N VAL A 143 8.88 15.77 -3.96
CA VAL A 143 8.99 15.11 -5.26
C VAL A 143 7.70 14.49 -5.74
N ALA A 144 6.85 14.05 -4.81
CA ALA A 144 5.56 13.49 -5.14
C ALA A 144 4.58 13.68 -3.99
N ILE A 145 3.30 13.67 -4.33
CA ILE A 145 2.20 13.53 -3.39
C ILE A 145 1.29 12.40 -3.86
N GLY A 146 0.54 11.83 -2.93
CA GLY A 146 -0.45 10.83 -3.28
C GLY A 146 -1.39 10.49 -2.15
N GLY A 147 -2.25 9.53 -2.43
CA GLY A 147 -3.17 8.99 -1.46
C GLY A 147 -3.64 7.61 -1.86
N THR A 148 -4.20 6.90 -0.90
CA THR A 148 -4.81 5.59 -1.14
C THR A 148 -5.97 5.41 -0.20
N THR A 149 -7.14 5.10 -0.75
CA THR A 149 -8.28 4.62 0.02
C THR A 149 -8.14 3.12 0.24
N LEU A 150 -8.52 2.65 1.42
CA LEU A 150 -8.27 1.30 1.89
C LEU A 150 -9.60 0.59 2.19
N ASP A 151 -9.57 -0.74 2.18
CA ASP A 151 -10.60 -1.54 2.83
C ASP A 151 -10.17 -1.96 4.24
N ASP A 152 -11.03 -2.75 4.88
CA ASP A 152 -10.84 -3.21 6.26
C ASP A 152 -9.60 -4.11 6.44
N LEU A 153 -8.98 -4.58 5.36
CA LEU A 153 -7.73 -5.35 5.39
C LEU A 153 -6.50 -4.47 5.13
N GLY A 154 -6.69 -3.17 4.97
CA GLY A 154 -5.67 -2.26 4.46
C GLY A 154 -5.32 -2.52 2.99
N ALA A 155 -6.14 -3.23 2.21
CA ALA A 155 -5.89 -3.40 0.77
C ALA A 155 -6.40 -2.18 -0.01
N PRO A 156 -5.67 -1.70 -1.04
CA PRO A 156 -6.05 -0.50 -1.77
C PRO A 156 -7.39 -0.69 -2.51
N ARG A 157 -8.25 0.32 -2.43
CA ARG A 157 -9.45 0.49 -3.27
C ARG A 157 -9.21 1.46 -4.40
N GLU A 158 -8.53 2.55 -4.10
CA GLU A 158 -8.08 3.53 -5.08
C GLU A 158 -6.73 4.08 -4.63
N SER A 159 -5.78 4.19 -5.54
CA SER A 159 -4.49 4.85 -5.30
C SER A 159 -4.28 5.92 -6.35
N TRP A 160 -3.73 7.06 -5.95
CA TRP A 160 -3.31 8.11 -6.88
C TRP A 160 -1.97 8.69 -6.47
N ARG A 161 -1.22 9.18 -7.45
CA ARG A 161 0.07 9.85 -7.28
C ARG A 161 0.17 11.00 -8.28
N ARG A 162 0.80 12.08 -7.84
CA ARG A 162 1.26 13.18 -8.69
C ARG A 162 2.75 13.39 -8.46
N ASP A 163 3.52 13.28 -9.54
CA ASP A 163 4.91 13.71 -9.54
C ASP A 163 4.95 15.25 -9.59
N LEU A 164 5.71 15.86 -8.69
CA LEU A 164 5.80 17.31 -8.57
C LEU A 164 6.86 17.93 -9.48
N ARG A 165 7.72 17.11 -10.09
CA ARG A 165 8.80 17.54 -10.99
C ARG A 165 8.34 17.53 -12.43
N SER A 166 7.76 16.42 -12.89
CA SER A 166 7.22 16.30 -14.25
C SER A 166 5.78 16.80 -14.35
N GLY A 167 5.02 16.74 -13.25
CA GLY A 167 3.59 17.00 -13.25
C GLY A 167 2.74 15.77 -13.61
N ASP A 168 3.38 14.63 -13.90
CA ASP A 168 2.71 13.38 -14.25
C ASP A 168 1.76 12.93 -13.16
N ARG A 169 0.66 12.32 -13.58
CA ARG A 169 -0.38 11.82 -12.68
C ARG A 169 -0.62 10.35 -13.00
N SER A 170 -0.90 9.59 -11.96
CA SER A 170 -1.39 8.23 -12.07
C SER A 170 -2.52 8.04 -11.08
N ARG A 171 -3.50 7.25 -11.48
CA ARG A 171 -4.62 6.81 -10.65
C ARG A 171 -4.92 5.38 -11.01
N ALA A 172 -5.14 4.54 -10.01
CA ALA A 172 -5.55 3.16 -10.17
C ALA A 172 -6.71 2.86 -9.24
N ILE A 173 -7.74 2.19 -9.75
CA ILE A 173 -8.92 1.75 -9.00
C ILE A 173 -8.94 0.23 -8.93
N ARG A 174 -9.43 -0.30 -7.80
CA ARG A 174 -9.62 -1.72 -7.62
C ARG A 174 -10.86 -2.18 -8.38
N ILE A 175 -10.66 -3.14 -9.28
CA ILE A 175 -11.73 -3.82 -10.00
C ILE A 175 -12.25 -5.00 -9.18
N SER A 176 -11.35 -5.76 -8.56
CA SER A 176 -11.74 -6.90 -7.71
C SER A 176 -10.68 -7.23 -6.65
N LEU A 177 -11.14 -7.88 -5.59
CA LEU A 177 -10.31 -8.58 -4.62
C LEU A 177 -10.98 -9.93 -4.35
N ALA A 178 -10.31 -11.01 -4.74
CA ALA A 178 -10.74 -12.37 -4.45
C ALA A 178 -9.80 -12.97 -3.39
N LEU A 179 -10.35 -13.28 -2.22
CA LEU A 179 -9.63 -13.97 -1.15
C LEU A 179 -9.81 -15.50 -1.30
N LYS A 180 -8.78 -16.26 -0.96
CA LYS A 180 -8.78 -17.73 -0.94
C LYS A 180 -9.13 -18.29 0.44
#